data_AF-A0A427FZF7-F1
#
_entry.id   AF-A0A427FZF7-F1
#
_cell.length_a   1.000
_cell.length_b   1.000
_cell.length_c   1.000
_cell.angle_alpha   90.00
_cell.angle_beta   90.00
_cell.angle_gamma   90.00
#
_symmetry.space_group_name_H-M   'P 1'
#
loop_
_entity.id
_entity.type
_entity.pdbx_description
1 polymer ?
#
loop_
_entity_poly.entity_id
_entity_poly.type
_entity_poly.pdbx_seq_one_letter_code
_entity_poly.pdbx_strand_id
1 'polypeptide(L)'
;MVVDERKNMDERILQLIGDAQFERCLYEAAMFNLEDRRNRLRFHNFAFAMRELVGHTLKRLAPDAEVKKCIWWQQKAEGVVPEVTRVERCVYATQGGLSNHYVRTKLRLDFAQEFEELRDAVVRLNGYVHITPEVFLMEEDDIEHLAVETIEAVAGLMACIQECRAAVGDRLSHAINDATVQQIVGESLDAVDELASHYSLEEIYVESHEVTSITSETVHIRVSGSIGVTLQWGSNSDLRRGDGAELDESFDYTCELTCEAANPNPEALEFVEDSLMVDTGDWHDQEEDWIDSAASTSEDHETLDASGIRSDF
;
A
#
# COMPACT_ATOMS: atom_id res chain seq x y z
N MET A 1 -1.58 14.67 -33.56
CA MET A 1 -1.67 15.60 -32.42
C MET A 1 -2.56 14.91 -31.42
N VAL A 2 -1.97 14.14 -30.50
CA VAL A 2 -2.72 13.43 -29.45
C VAL A 2 -3.18 14.52 -28.51
N VAL A 3 -4.46 14.89 -28.61
CA VAL A 3 -5.09 15.74 -27.61
C VAL A 3 -5.10 14.89 -26.34
N ASP A 4 -4.52 15.43 -25.28
CA ASP A 4 -4.40 14.79 -23.97
C ASP A 4 -5.82 14.49 -23.42
N GLU A 5 -6.30 13.26 -23.66
CA GLU A 5 -7.63 12.76 -23.27
C GLU A 5 -7.83 12.69 -21.74
N ARG A 6 -6.78 12.95 -20.95
CA ARG A 6 -6.86 12.94 -19.47
C ARG A 6 -7.55 14.17 -18.85
N LYS A 7 -7.88 15.20 -19.64
CA LYS A 7 -8.36 16.49 -19.10
C LYS A 7 -9.81 16.52 -18.59
N ASN A 8 -10.54 15.40 -18.59
CA ASN A 8 -11.96 15.40 -18.21
C ASN A 8 -12.36 14.29 -17.21
N MET A 9 -11.40 13.59 -16.60
CA MET A 9 -11.66 12.55 -15.60
C MET A 9 -11.37 13.09 -14.20
N ASP A 10 -12.31 12.89 -13.28
CA ASP A 10 -12.14 13.31 -11.88
C ASP A 10 -10.95 12.61 -11.20
N GLU A 11 -10.03 13.40 -10.67
CA GLU A 11 -8.79 12.92 -10.03
C GLU A 11 -9.04 12.09 -8.77
N ARG A 12 -10.11 12.40 -8.01
CA ARG A 12 -10.45 11.65 -6.78
C ARG A 12 -10.83 10.21 -7.12
N ILE A 13 -11.52 10.02 -8.24
CA ILE A 13 -11.86 8.69 -8.76
C ILE A 13 -10.58 7.96 -9.21
N LEU A 14 -9.73 8.65 -9.97
CA LEU A 14 -8.46 8.10 -10.45
C LEU A 14 -7.53 7.68 -9.29
N GLN A 15 -7.51 8.46 -8.20
CA GLN A 15 -6.69 8.19 -7.04
C GLN A 15 -7.10 6.89 -6.32
N LEU A 16 -8.41 6.61 -6.19
CA LEU A 16 -8.86 5.39 -5.50
C LEU A 16 -8.80 4.13 -6.40
N ILE A 17 -9.01 4.27 -7.70
CA ILE A 17 -8.85 3.14 -8.62
C ILE A 17 -7.37 2.78 -8.82
N GLY A 18 -6.46 3.75 -8.69
CA GLY A 18 -5.02 3.56 -8.84
C GLY A 18 -4.67 2.96 -10.20
N ASP A 19 -3.84 1.91 -10.20
CA ASP A 19 -3.39 1.20 -11.39
C ASP A 19 -4.27 0.00 -11.77
N ALA A 20 -5.44 -0.16 -11.14
CA ALA A 20 -6.35 -1.26 -11.42
C ALA A 20 -6.91 -1.15 -12.85
N GLN A 21 -6.31 -1.92 -13.78
CA GLN A 21 -6.52 -1.77 -15.21
C GLN A 21 -8.00 -1.88 -15.62
N PHE A 22 -8.73 -2.81 -15.01
CA PHE A 22 -10.15 -3.02 -15.33
C PHE A 22 -10.99 -1.78 -14.97
N GLU A 23 -10.87 -1.27 -13.74
CA GLU A 23 -11.60 -0.10 -13.28
C GLU A 23 -11.24 1.16 -14.07
N ARG A 24 -9.98 1.34 -14.46
CA ARG A 24 -9.55 2.43 -15.34
C ARG A 24 -10.23 2.35 -16.70
N CYS A 25 -10.15 1.20 -17.37
CA CYS A 25 -10.80 1.00 -18.66
C CYS A 25 -12.33 1.14 -18.57
N LEU A 26 -12.94 0.72 -17.46
CA LEU A 26 -14.38 0.88 -17.24
C LEU A 26 -14.76 2.35 -17.07
N TYR A 27 -13.97 3.14 -16.34
CA TYR A 27 -14.21 4.57 -16.18
C TYR A 27 -14.04 5.32 -17.51
N GLU A 28 -12.99 5.02 -18.27
CA GLU A 28 -12.78 5.57 -19.61
C GLU A 28 -13.97 5.22 -20.54
N ALA A 29 -14.40 3.96 -20.55
CA ALA A 29 -15.57 3.52 -21.33
C ALA A 29 -16.88 4.21 -20.88
N ALA A 30 -17.04 4.51 -19.59
CA ALA A 30 -18.16 5.29 -19.09
C ALA A 30 -18.15 6.70 -19.70
N MET A 31 -17.00 7.38 -19.69
CA MET A 31 -16.84 8.71 -20.28
C MET A 31 -17.12 8.71 -21.78
N PHE A 32 -16.61 7.72 -22.52
CA PHE A 32 -16.91 7.57 -23.95
C PHE A 32 -18.41 7.37 -24.23
N ASN A 33 -19.14 6.66 -23.37
CA ASN A 33 -20.60 6.54 -23.52
C ASN A 33 -21.26 7.92 -23.48
N LEU A 34 -20.84 8.79 -22.55
CA LEU A 34 -21.41 10.13 -22.37
C LEU A 34 -21.16 11.05 -23.59
N GLU A 35 -20.00 10.90 -24.23
CA GLU A 35 -19.59 11.67 -25.40
C GLU A 35 -20.37 11.32 -26.67
N ASP A 36 -20.98 10.12 -26.76
CA ASP A 36 -21.77 9.70 -27.91
C ASP A 36 -23.11 10.44 -28.00
N ARG A 37 -23.07 11.68 -28.49
CA ARG A 37 -24.26 12.54 -28.69
C ARG A 37 -25.31 11.96 -29.65
N ARG A 38 -24.99 10.90 -30.40
CA ARG A 38 -25.95 10.22 -31.29
C ARG A 38 -26.77 9.17 -30.56
N ASN A 39 -26.27 8.69 -29.43
CA ASN A 39 -26.92 7.68 -28.62
C ASN A 39 -27.78 8.32 -27.52
N ARG A 40 -29.11 8.16 -27.62
CA ARG A 40 -30.05 8.64 -26.60
C ARG A 40 -29.88 7.98 -25.24
N LEU A 41 -29.22 6.82 -25.18
CA LEU A 41 -28.91 6.10 -23.95
C LEU A 41 -27.55 6.48 -23.34
N ARG A 42 -26.84 7.47 -23.91
CA ARG A 42 -25.49 7.86 -23.45
C ARG A 42 -25.38 8.07 -21.95
N PHE A 43 -26.32 8.82 -21.36
CA PHE A 43 -26.35 9.07 -19.92
C PHE A 43 -26.62 7.79 -19.13
N HIS A 44 -27.57 6.96 -19.57
CA HIS A 44 -27.93 5.73 -18.87
C HIS A 44 -26.77 4.72 -18.88
N ASN A 45 -26.12 4.54 -20.03
CA ASN A 45 -24.94 3.69 -20.15
C ASN A 45 -23.80 4.20 -19.27
N PHE A 46 -23.58 5.53 -19.26
CA PHE A 46 -22.62 6.18 -18.38
C PHE A 46 -22.95 5.91 -16.90
N ALA A 47 -24.16 6.22 -16.45
CA ALA A 47 -24.57 6.05 -15.06
C ALA A 47 -24.52 4.58 -14.60
N PHE A 48 -24.89 3.65 -15.48
CA PHE A 48 -24.74 2.22 -15.25
C PHE A 48 -23.26 1.84 -15.08
N ALA A 49 -22.39 2.27 -16.00
CA ALA A 49 -20.96 2.00 -15.91
C ALA A 49 -20.34 2.61 -14.64
N MET A 50 -20.73 3.82 -14.23
CA MET A 50 -20.27 4.46 -12.99
C MET A 50 -20.73 3.68 -11.75
N ARG A 51 -21.96 3.14 -11.74
CA ARG A 51 -22.45 2.28 -10.66
C ARG A 51 -21.66 0.97 -10.57
N GLU A 52 -21.33 0.37 -11.71
CA GLU A 52 -20.50 -0.85 -11.75
C GLU A 52 -19.05 -0.55 -11.38
N LEU A 53 -18.50 0.61 -11.75
CA LEU A 53 -17.17 1.07 -11.33
C LEU A 53 -17.08 1.11 -9.80
N VAL A 54 -18.07 1.70 -9.13
CA VAL A 54 -18.16 1.68 -7.66
C VAL A 54 -18.25 0.26 -7.13
N GLY A 55 -19.08 -0.59 -7.74
CA GLY A 55 -19.23 -1.99 -7.32
C GLY A 55 -17.92 -2.79 -7.40
N HIS A 56 -17.19 -2.67 -8.50
CA HIS A 56 -15.90 -3.33 -8.71
C HIS A 56 -14.83 -2.77 -7.77
N THR A 57 -14.75 -1.45 -7.65
CA THR A 57 -13.80 -0.79 -6.73
C THR A 57 -14.02 -1.25 -5.29
N LEU A 58 -15.27 -1.24 -4.80
CA LEU A 58 -15.61 -1.71 -3.45
C LEU A 58 -15.33 -3.21 -3.28
N LYS A 59 -15.55 -4.04 -4.31
CA LYS A 59 -15.27 -5.47 -4.23
C LYS A 59 -13.77 -5.76 -4.15
N ARG A 60 -12.95 -4.96 -4.83
CA ARG A 60 -11.48 -5.03 -4.72
C ARG A 60 -10.98 -4.56 -3.35
N LEU A 61 -11.49 -3.44 -2.85
CA LEU A 61 -11.10 -2.88 -1.55
C LEU A 61 -11.62 -3.69 -0.36
N ALA A 62 -12.77 -4.32 -0.51
CA ALA A 62 -13.46 -5.08 0.54
C ALA A 62 -13.97 -6.42 -0.02
N PRO A 63 -13.09 -7.42 -0.22
CA PRO A 63 -13.47 -8.74 -0.69
C PRO A 63 -14.44 -9.44 0.26
N ASP A 64 -15.36 -10.25 -0.27
CA ASP A 64 -16.39 -10.92 0.53
C ASP A 64 -15.82 -11.78 1.65
N ALA A 65 -14.71 -12.47 1.36
CA ALA A 65 -14.03 -13.34 2.32
C ALA A 65 -13.54 -12.56 3.54
N GLU A 66 -13.01 -11.35 3.33
CA GLU A 66 -12.49 -10.49 4.39
C GLU A 66 -13.62 -9.85 5.18
N VAL A 67 -14.62 -9.27 4.52
CA VAL A 67 -15.74 -8.62 5.21
C VAL A 67 -16.47 -9.61 6.13
N LYS A 68 -16.65 -10.85 5.68
CA LYS A 68 -17.33 -11.91 6.46
C LYS A 68 -16.58 -12.35 7.72
N LYS A 69 -15.26 -12.13 7.79
CA LYS A 69 -14.43 -12.45 8.96
C LYS A 69 -14.46 -11.34 10.02
N CYS A 70 -14.92 -10.15 9.68
CA CYS A 70 -14.89 -9.01 10.58
C CYS A 70 -15.80 -9.21 11.79
N ILE A 71 -15.31 -8.81 12.97
CA ILE A 71 -16.04 -8.94 14.24
C ILE A 71 -17.39 -8.20 14.25
N TRP A 72 -17.49 -7.12 13.46
CA TRP A 72 -18.68 -6.30 13.35
C TRP A 72 -19.67 -6.81 12.29
N TRP A 73 -19.29 -7.78 11.46
CA TRP A 73 -20.16 -8.33 10.43
C TRP A 73 -21.03 -9.45 11.01
N GLN A 74 -22.33 -9.43 10.67
CA GLN A 74 -23.30 -10.39 11.16
C GLN A 74 -24.08 -11.02 10.01
N GLN A 75 -24.22 -12.34 10.04
CA GLN A 75 -25.03 -13.07 9.07
C GLN A 75 -26.52 -12.71 9.23
N LYS A 76 -27.14 -12.28 8.14
CA LYS A 76 -28.57 -11.96 8.07
C LYS A 76 -29.37 -13.24 7.80
N ALA A 77 -29.70 -13.95 8.88
CA ALA A 77 -30.56 -15.16 8.95
C ALA A 77 -29.99 -16.49 8.40
N GLU A 78 -30.47 -17.60 8.99
CA GLU A 78 -30.18 -18.97 8.54
C GLU A 78 -30.85 -19.27 7.19
N GLY A 79 -30.12 -19.96 6.30
CA GLY A 79 -30.65 -20.45 5.02
C GLY A 79 -30.56 -19.47 3.83
N VAL A 80 -30.13 -18.22 4.06
CA VAL A 80 -29.77 -17.27 2.99
C VAL A 80 -28.27 -17.30 2.82
N VAL A 81 -27.77 -17.43 1.57
CA VAL A 81 -26.34 -17.25 1.28
C VAL A 81 -26.00 -15.81 1.65
N PRO A 82 -25.15 -15.56 2.66
CA PRO A 82 -24.88 -14.20 3.08
C PRO A 82 -24.10 -13.48 1.98
N GLU A 83 -24.74 -12.47 1.39
CA GLU A 83 -24.12 -11.58 0.42
C GLU A 83 -23.69 -10.29 1.13
N VAL A 84 -22.43 -9.90 0.93
CA VAL A 84 -21.89 -8.67 1.51
C VAL A 84 -22.46 -7.49 0.73
N THR A 85 -23.17 -6.62 1.44
CA THR A 85 -23.78 -5.43 0.86
C THR A 85 -22.74 -4.36 0.53
N ARG A 86 -23.07 -3.45 -0.40
CA ARG A 86 -22.20 -2.31 -0.74
C ARG A 86 -21.89 -1.44 0.49
N VAL A 87 -22.85 -1.26 1.39
CA VAL A 87 -22.66 -0.50 2.63
C VAL A 87 -21.64 -1.18 3.56
N GLU A 88 -21.72 -2.50 3.72
CA GLU A 88 -20.73 -3.26 4.50
C GLU A 88 -19.34 -3.21 3.86
N ARG A 89 -19.25 -3.14 2.53
CA ARG A 89 -17.97 -2.90 1.83
C ARG A 89 -17.42 -1.50 2.09
N CYS A 90 -18.27 -0.47 2.13
CA CYS A 90 -17.83 0.88 2.51
C CYS A 90 -17.27 0.88 3.94
N VAL A 91 -17.95 0.24 4.90
CA VAL A 91 -17.44 0.11 6.28
C VAL A 91 -16.06 -0.56 6.27
N TYR A 92 -15.92 -1.72 5.63
CA TYR A 92 -14.60 -2.37 5.55
C TYR A 92 -13.54 -1.52 4.83
N ALA A 93 -13.89 -0.85 3.73
CA ALA A 93 -12.95 -0.04 2.97
C ALA A 93 -12.38 1.14 3.80
N THR A 94 -13.15 1.62 4.79
CA THR A 94 -12.75 2.70 5.71
C THR A 94 -11.96 2.22 6.92
N GLN A 95 -12.44 1.20 7.64
CA GLN A 95 -11.86 0.79 8.95
C GLN A 95 -11.32 -0.65 8.99
N GLY A 96 -11.42 -1.42 7.91
CA GLY A 96 -11.01 -2.82 7.86
C GLY A 96 -11.71 -3.68 8.92
N GLY A 97 -10.95 -4.60 9.54
CA GLY A 97 -11.41 -5.48 10.60
C GLY A 97 -11.60 -4.83 11.99
N LEU A 98 -11.23 -3.56 12.16
CA LEU A 98 -11.33 -2.87 13.46
C LEU A 98 -12.77 -2.90 13.99
N SER A 99 -12.92 -3.19 15.29
CA SER A 99 -14.25 -3.15 15.91
C SER A 99 -14.79 -1.71 15.96
N ASN A 100 -16.11 -1.57 15.78
CA ASN A 100 -16.78 -0.27 15.92
C ASN A 100 -16.53 0.38 17.31
N HIS A 101 -16.37 -0.45 18.35
CA HIS A 101 -16.04 0.02 19.68
C HIS A 101 -14.63 0.61 19.75
N TYR A 102 -13.64 -0.07 19.16
CA TYR A 102 -12.26 0.39 19.13
C TYR A 102 -12.12 1.72 18.38
N VAL A 103 -12.69 1.81 17.17
CA VAL A 103 -12.66 3.04 16.35
C VAL A 103 -13.25 4.23 17.12
N ARG A 104 -14.42 4.05 17.74
CA ARG A 104 -15.09 5.12 18.48
C ARG A 104 -14.43 5.51 19.79
N THR A 105 -13.91 4.55 20.54
CA THR A 105 -13.45 4.82 21.92
C THR A 105 -11.94 5.00 22.03
N LYS A 106 -11.17 4.19 21.32
CA LYS A 106 -9.70 4.22 21.34
C LYS A 106 -9.16 5.22 20.33
N LEU A 107 -9.61 5.14 19.07
CA LEU A 107 -9.18 6.10 18.04
C LEU A 107 -9.92 7.44 18.12
N ARG A 108 -11.07 7.47 18.83
CA ARG A 108 -11.93 8.66 19.00
C ARG A 108 -12.43 9.22 17.65
N LEU A 109 -12.74 8.30 16.73
CA LEU A 109 -13.30 8.60 15.42
C LEU A 109 -14.78 8.21 15.42
N ASP A 110 -15.65 9.11 14.95
CA ASP A 110 -17.08 8.83 14.80
C ASP A 110 -17.50 9.09 13.35
N PHE A 111 -17.54 8.02 12.56
CA PHE A 111 -17.91 8.07 11.15
C PHE A 111 -19.41 7.92 10.90
N ALA A 112 -20.25 8.25 11.88
CA ALA A 112 -21.69 8.03 11.76
C ALA A 112 -22.30 8.84 10.62
N GLN A 113 -21.87 10.10 10.47
CA GLN A 113 -22.34 10.98 9.40
C GLN A 113 -21.76 10.55 8.05
N GLU A 114 -20.46 10.24 8.02
CA GLU A 114 -19.74 9.80 6.83
C GLU A 114 -20.33 8.49 6.29
N PHE A 115 -20.64 7.52 7.15
CA PHE A 115 -21.31 6.27 6.75
C PHE A 115 -22.74 6.50 6.25
N GLU A 116 -23.46 7.47 6.81
CA GLU A 116 -24.76 7.88 6.30
C GLU A 116 -24.65 8.51 4.90
N GLU A 117 -23.71 9.43 4.71
CA GLU A 117 -23.43 10.07 3.43
C GLU A 117 -22.97 9.06 2.35
N LEU A 118 -22.08 8.13 2.73
CA LEU A 118 -21.63 7.04 1.85
C LEU A 118 -22.81 6.14 1.44
N ARG A 119 -23.68 5.78 2.39
CA ARG A 119 -24.89 4.99 2.11
C ARG A 119 -25.82 5.73 1.16
N ASP A 120 -26.07 7.00 1.41
CA ASP A 120 -26.98 7.81 0.61
C ASP A 120 -26.43 8.06 -0.80
N ALA A 121 -25.11 8.22 -0.95
CA ALA A 121 -24.43 8.22 -2.24
C ALA A 121 -24.65 6.91 -3.01
N VAL A 122 -24.47 5.74 -2.37
CA VAL A 122 -24.74 4.44 -2.99
C VAL A 122 -26.21 4.28 -3.42
N VAL A 123 -27.15 4.78 -2.61
CA VAL A 123 -28.59 4.74 -2.94
C VAL A 123 -28.89 5.64 -4.13
N ARG A 124 -28.36 6.86 -4.17
CA ARG A 124 -28.54 7.79 -5.31
C ARG A 124 -28.07 7.16 -6.62
N LEU A 125 -26.91 6.50 -6.62
CA LEU A 125 -26.38 5.82 -7.81
C LEU A 125 -27.28 4.69 -8.34
N ASN A 126 -28.09 4.07 -7.48
CA ASN A 126 -29.06 3.07 -7.93
C ASN A 126 -30.25 3.71 -8.66
N GLY A 127 -30.56 4.99 -8.43
CA GLY A 127 -31.70 5.68 -9.05
C GLY A 127 -31.50 5.95 -10.54
N TYR A 128 -30.26 6.18 -10.98
CA TYR A 128 -29.95 6.59 -12.36
C TYR A 128 -30.00 5.46 -13.40
N VAL A 129 -30.22 4.21 -12.97
CA VAL A 129 -30.16 3.03 -13.85
C VAL A 129 -31.54 2.52 -14.31
N HIS A 130 -32.62 3.27 -14.08
CA HIS A 130 -33.94 2.88 -14.57
C HIS A 130 -34.29 3.63 -15.86
N ILE A 131 -34.32 2.91 -16.99
CA ILE A 131 -34.77 3.48 -18.26
C ILE A 131 -36.28 3.68 -18.20
N THR A 132 -36.72 4.93 -18.16
CA THR A 132 -38.12 5.34 -18.30
C THR A 132 -38.31 6.16 -19.59
N PRO A 133 -39.54 6.34 -20.11
CA PRO A 133 -39.80 7.20 -21.27
C PRO A 133 -39.32 8.65 -21.08
N GLU A 134 -39.38 9.15 -19.84
CA GLU A 134 -38.89 10.47 -19.45
C GLU A 134 -37.36 10.55 -19.60
N VAL A 135 -36.65 9.54 -19.11
CA VAL A 135 -35.17 9.47 -19.19
C VAL A 135 -34.67 9.23 -20.62
N PHE A 136 -35.46 8.56 -21.48
CA PHE A 136 -35.11 8.35 -22.89
C PHE A 136 -35.20 9.62 -23.76
N LEU A 137 -35.93 10.63 -23.29
CA LEU A 137 -36.19 11.88 -23.99
C LEU A 137 -35.55 13.09 -23.30
N MET A 138 -34.49 12.87 -22.52
CA MET A 138 -33.76 13.94 -21.85
C MET A 138 -33.11 14.89 -22.87
N GLU A 139 -33.17 16.18 -22.54
CA GLU A 139 -32.46 17.22 -23.28
C GLU A 139 -30.96 17.23 -22.93
N GLU A 140 -30.15 17.88 -23.77
CA GLU A 140 -28.69 17.90 -23.61
C GLU A 140 -28.26 18.52 -22.27
N ASP A 141 -28.89 19.63 -21.86
CA ASP A 141 -28.60 20.30 -20.59
C ASP A 141 -28.89 19.41 -19.37
N ASP A 142 -29.97 18.61 -19.42
CA ASP A 142 -30.32 17.67 -18.34
C ASP A 142 -29.30 16.53 -18.25
N ILE A 143 -28.82 16.04 -19.41
CA ILE A 143 -27.79 15.00 -19.46
C ILE A 143 -26.48 15.50 -18.86
N GLU A 144 -26.06 16.72 -19.21
CA GLU A 144 -24.84 17.32 -18.67
C GLU A 144 -24.95 17.53 -17.16
N HIS A 145 -26.08 18.04 -16.68
CA HIS A 145 -26.32 18.23 -15.25
C HIS A 145 -26.27 16.91 -14.47
N LEU A 146 -27.02 15.89 -14.90
CA LEU A 146 -27.02 14.59 -14.21
C LEU A 146 -25.66 13.87 -14.30
N ALA A 147 -24.91 14.07 -15.39
CA ALA A 147 -23.57 13.53 -15.50
C ALA A 147 -22.63 14.14 -14.45
N VAL A 148 -22.65 15.47 -14.28
CA VAL A 148 -21.89 16.16 -13.24
C VAL A 148 -22.28 15.68 -11.85
N GLU A 149 -23.58 15.58 -11.55
CA GLU A 149 -24.05 15.04 -10.26
C GLU A 149 -23.57 13.61 -10.00
N THR A 150 -23.56 12.77 -11.04
CA THR A 150 -23.10 11.37 -10.92
C THR A 150 -21.59 11.31 -10.66
N ILE A 151 -20.79 12.11 -11.39
CA ILE A 151 -19.34 12.19 -11.17
C ILE A 151 -19.07 12.67 -9.75
N GLU A 152 -19.73 13.74 -9.30
CA GLU A 152 -19.53 14.28 -7.96
C GLU A 152 -19.96 13.27 -6.87
N ALA A 153 -21.06 12.55 -7.07
CA ALA A 153 -21.50 11.53 -6.14
C ALA A 153 -20.50 10.36 -6.03
N VAL A 154 -19.94 9.90 -7.15
CA VAL A 154 -18.92 8.83 -7.15
C VAL A 154 -17.61 9.34 -6.56
N ALA A 155 -17.16 10.52 -6.97
CA ALA A 155 -15.91 11.11 -6.53
C ALA A 155 -15.95 11.43 -5.02
N GLY A 156 -17.06 11.98 -4.53
CA GLY A 156 -17.30 12.22 -3.10
C GLY A 156 -17.32 10.93 -2.28
N LEU A 157 -17.96 9.86 -2.80
CA LEU A 157 -17.92 8.54 -2.17
C LEU A 157 -16.47 8.03 -2.04
N MET A 158 -15.70 8.12 -3.12
CA MET A 158 -14.33 7.62 -3.17
C MET A 158 -13.38 8.43 -2.28
N ALA A 159 -13.50 9.76 -2.27
CA ALA A 159 -12.73 10.64 -1.40
C ALA A 159 -13.03 10.39 0.08
N CYS A 160 -14.32 10.28 0.44
CA CYS A 160 -14.72 9.98 1.81
C CYS A 160 -14.15 8.65 2.32
N ILE A 161 -14.10 7.61 1.46
CA ILE A 161 -13.43 6.34 1.80
C ILE A 161 -11.94 6.55 2.10
N GLN A 162 -11.24 7.32 1.27
CA GLN A 162 -9.80 7.59 1.46
C GLN A 162 -9.53 8.40 2.72
N GLU A 163 -10.31 9.46 2.96
CA GLU A 163 -10.19 10.32 4.13
C GLU A 163 -10.43 9.56 5.43
N CYS A 164 -11.49 8.72 5.47
CA CYS A 164 -11.76 7.88 6.63
C CYS A 164 -10.62 6.87 6.86
N ARG A 165 -10.11 6.24 5.79
CA ARG A 165 -9.02 5.26 5.89
C ARG A 165 -7.72 5.89 6.36
N ALA A 166 -7.38 7.06 5.84
CA ALA A 166 -6.21 7.83 6.29
C ALA A 166 -6.35 8.23 7.76
N ALA A 167 -7.52 8.75 8.17
CA ALA A 167 -7.78 9.10 9.56
C ALA A 167 -7.65 7.88 10.50
N VAL A 168 -8.11 6.70 10.10
CA VAL A 168 -7.93 5.47 10.86
C VAL A 168 -6.45 5.08 10.95
N GLY A 169 -5.73 5.06 9.83
CA GLY A 169 -4.31 4.72 9.77
C GLY A 169 -3.45 5.65 10.63
N ASP A 170 -3.66 6.96 10.52
CA ASP A 170 -2.94 7.97 11.30
C ASP A 170 -3.19 7.78 12.80
N ARG A 171 -4.45 7.65 13.21
CA ARG A 171 -4.79 7.49 14.64
C ARG A 171 -4.25 6.19 15.21
N LEU A 172 -4.21 5.13 14.40
CA LEU A 172 -3.67 3.84 14.82
C LEU A 172 -2.14 3.89 14.91
N SER A 173 -1.45 4.50 13.94
CA SER A 173 0.00 4.70 14.00
C SER A 173 0.42 5.51 15.24
N HIS A 174 -0.29 6.61 15.54
CA HIS A 174 -0.05 7.41 16.75
C HIS A 174 -0.40 6.69 18.07
N ALA A 175 -1.23 5.64 18.02
CA ALA A 175 -1.54 4.84 19.21
C ALA A 175 -0.47 3.79 19.50
N ILE A 176 0.36 3.45 18.52
CA ILE A 176 1.50 2.54 18.65
C ILE A 176 2.65 3.29 19.35
N ASN A 177 3.28 2.62 20.31
CA ASN A 177 4.37 3.20 21.10
C ASN A 177 5.72 2.94 20.42
N ASP A 178 6.44 4.01 20.09
CA ASP A 178 7.78 3.97 19.49
C ASP A 178 8.76 3.08 20.27
N ALA A 179 8.70 3.12 21.60
CA ALA A 179 9.58 2.30 22.45
C ALA A 179 9.28 0.79 22.32
N THR A 180 8.01 0.43 22.12
CA THR A 180 7.61 -0.97 21.89
C THR A 180 8.10 -1.43 20.52
N VAL A 181 7.95 -0.59 19.49
CA VAL A 181 8.46 -0.88 18.14
C VAL A 181 9.98 -1.08 18.19
N GLN A 182 10.71 -0.16 18.81
CA GLN A 182 12.16 -0.24 18.94
C GLN A 182 12.62 -1.51 19.68
N GLN A 183 11.94 -1.87 20.76
CA GLN A 183 12.27 -3.10 21.51
C GLN A 183 12.06 -4.36 20.64
N ILE A 184 10.92 -4.48 19.97
CA ILE A 184 10.58 -5.69 19.20
C ILE A 184 11.52 -5.85 18.01
N VAL A 185 11.79 -4.75 17.29
CA VAL A 185 12.73 -4.78 16.16
C VAL A 185 14.14 -5.08 16.68
N GLY A 186 14.55 -4.47 17.79
CA GLY A 186 15.81 -4.74 18.48
C GLY A 186 16.04 -6.23 18.74
N GLU A 187 15.13 -6.83 19.51
CA GLU A 187 15.19 -8.24 19.89
C GLU A 187 15.17 -9.19 18.68
N SER A 188 14.44 -8.82 17.63
CA SER A 188 14.29 -9.67 16.43
C SER A 188 15.55 -9.65 15.56
N LEU A 189 16.21 -8.50 15.42
CA LEU A 189 17.44 -8.38 14.62
C LEU A 189 18.66 -8.90 15.35
N ASP A 190 18.76 -8.69 16.67
CA ASP A 190 19.83 -9.27 17.50
C ASP A 190 19.83 -10.81 17.39
N ALA A 191 18.66 -11.44 17.32
CA ALA A 191 18.53 -12.88 17.14
C ALA A 191 19.09 -13.38 15.79
N VAL A 192 19.09 -12.53 14.75
CA VAL A 192 19.69 -12.85 13.45
C VAL A 192 21.21 -12.67 13.50
N ASP A 193 21.70 -11.67 14.22
CA ASP A 193 23.13 -11.41 14.42
C ASP A 193 23.85 -12.57 15.13
N GLU A 194 23.21 -13.19 16.13
CA GLU A 194 23.77 -14.38 16.82
C GLU A 194 24.12 -15.54 15.88
N LEU A 195 23.55 -15.56 14.67
CA LEU A 195 23.77 -16.58 13.64
C LEU A 195 24.77 -16.15 12.56
N ALA A 196 25.20 -14.88 12.55
CA ALA A 196 26.14 -14.34 11.59
C ALA A 196 27.58 -14.72 11.93
N SER A 197 28.38 -15.02 10.90
CA SER A 197 29.81 -15.39 11.05
C SER A 197 30.79 -14.32 10.56
N HIS A 198 30.29 -13.31 9.85
CA HIS A 198 31.09 -12.34 9.10
C HIS A 198 30.59 -10.89 9.21
N TYR A 199 29.59 -10.65 10.07
CA TYR A 199 29.23 -9.33 10.51
C TYR A 199 28.79 -9.40 11.98
N SER A 200 28.82 -8.26 12.68
CA SER A 200 28.13 -8.05 13.95
C SER A 200 27.21 -6.83 13.86
N LEU A 201 26.03 -6.94 14.46
CA LEU A 201 25.06 -5.85 14.58
C LEU A 201 25.43 -5.01 15.81
N GLU A 202 25.68 -3.72 15.60
CA GLU A 202 26.10 -2.82 16.67
C GLU A 202 24.94 -2.00 17.22
N GLU A 203 24.18 -1.36 16.32
CA GLU A 203 23.13 -0.42 16.69
C GLU A 203 21.93 -0.54 15.75
N ILE A 204 20.72 -0.46 16.31
CA ILE A 204 19.46 -0.48 15.57
C ILE A 204 18.70 0.81 15.86
N TYR A 205 18.42 1.58 14.82
CA TYR A 205 17.66 2.81 14.90
C TYR A 205 16.35 2.68 14.15
N VAL A 206 15.24 2.90 14.87
CA VAL A 206 13.92 3.04 14.26
C VAL A 206 13.69 4.52 13.97
N GLU A 207 13.43 4.87 12.71
CA GLU A 207 13.15 6.24 12.29
C GLU A 207 11.65 6.54 12.25
N SER A 208 10.87 5.62 11.69
CA SER A 208 9.43 5.80 11.54
C SER A 208 8.67 4.49 11.42
N HIS A 209 7.37 4.54 11.71
CA HIS A 209 6.43 3.48 11.46
C HIS A 209 5.11 4.01 10.90
N GLU A 210 4.50 3.25 10.00
CA GLU A 210 3.21 3.58 9.39
C GLU A 210 2.32 2.36 9.25
N VAL A 211 1.01 2.55 9.40
CA VAL A 211 0.02 1.49 9.13
C VAL A 211 -0.18 1.39 7.62
N THR A 212 0.25 0.29 7.02
CA THR A 212 0.18 0.08 5.56
C THR A 212 -1.13 -0.57 5.14
N SER A 213 -1.66 -1.50 5.95
CA SER A 213 -2.93 -2.15 5.66
C SER A 213 -3.64 -2.65 6.92
N ILE A 214 -4.96 -2.73 6.83
CA ILE A 214 -5.83 -3.29 7.87
C ILE A 214 -6.70 -4.33 7.19
N THR A 215 -6.45 -5.60 7.48
CA THR A 215 -7.23 -6.73 6.98
C THR A 215 -8.40 -7.01 7.93
N SER A 216 -9.12 -8.11 7.72
CA SER A 216 -10.12 -8.57 8.68
C SER A 216 -9.54 -9.11 9.99
N GLU A 217 -8.29 -9.58 9.98
CA GLU A 217 -7.67 -10.31 11.09
C GLU A 217 -6.42 -9.60 11.63
N THR A 218 -5.69 -8.89 10.79
CA THR A 218 -4.38 -8.31 11.10
C THR A 218 -4.27 -6.85 10.67
N VAL A 219 -3.58 -6.05 11.48
CA VAL A 219 -3.04 -4.74 11.09
C VAL A 219 -1.59 -4.95 10.68
N HIS A 220 -1.19 -4.40 9.55
CA HIS A 220 0.19 -4.42 9.06
C HIS A 220 0.81 -3.05 9.23
N ILE A 221 1.99 -3.02 9.84
CA ILE A 221 2.74 -1.82 10.16
C ILE A 221 4.10 -1.97 9.49
N ARG A 222 4.47 -1.01 8.65
CA ARG A 222 5.84 -0.93 8.12
C ARG A 222 6.67 -0.09 9.07
N VAL A 223 7.87 -0.57 9.34
CA VAL A 223 8.89 0.16 10.10
C VAL A 223 10.07 0.41 9.18
N SER A 224 10.65 1.59 9.30
CA SER A 224 11.83 2.00 8.55
C SER A 224 12.85 2.62 9.50
N GLY A 225 14.12 2.39 9.20
CA GLY A 225 15.23 2.96 9.96
C GLY A 225 16.57 2.52 9.43
N SER A 226 17.59 2.58 10.28
CA SER A 226 18.97 2.24 9.91
C SER A 226 19.59 1.27 10.91
N ILE A 227 20.41 0.34 10.39
CA ILE A 227 21.25 -0.55 11.20
C ILE A 227 22.72 -0.15 11.04
N GLY A 228 23.47 -0.22 12.13
CA GLY A 228 24.92 -0.15 12.14
C GLY A 228 25.49 -1.56 12.24
N VAL A 229 26.40 -1.92 11.33
CA VAL A 229 27.03 -3.24 11.28
C VAL A 229 28.55 -3.11 11.19
N THR A 230 29.25 -4.03 11.84
CA THR A 230 30.69 -4.22 11.63
C THR A 230 30.86 -5.40 10.68
N LEU A 231 31.43 -5.17 9.50
CA LEU A 231 31.74 -6.20 8.51
C LEU A 231 33.13 -6.77 8.76
N GLN A 232 33.28 -8.09 8.70
CA GLN A 232 34.54 -8.78 8.97
C GLN A 232 35.06 -9.58 7.77
N TRP A 233 36.30 -9.28 7.35
CA TRP A 233 37.05 -10.08 6.38
C TRP A 233 38.17 -10.88 7.05
N GLY A 234 38.20 -12.17 6.74
CA GLY A 234 39.07 -13.13 7.42
C GLY A 234 38.43 -13.68 8.69
N SER A 235 38.97 -14.78 9.19
CA SER A 235 38.51 -15.39 10.44
C SER A 235 38.98 -14.59 11.65
N ASN A 236 38.43 -14.88 12.83
CA ASN A 236 38.91 -14.30 14.09
C ASN A 236 40.39 -14.67 14.38
N SER A 237 40.94 -15.69 13.69
CA SER A 237 42.38 -15.97 13.74
C SER A 237 43.18 -15.03 12.85
N ASP A 238 42.64 -14.63 11.70
CA ASP A 238 43.29 -13.73 10.74
C ASP A 238 43.31 -12.30 11.30
N LEU A 239 42.20 -11.84 11.89
CA LEU A 239 42.17 -10.58 12.65
C LEU A 239 43.24 -10.52 13.74
N ARG A 240 43.38 -11.58 14.53
CA ARG A 240 44.41 -11.66 15.59
C ARG A 240 45.84 -11.67 15.07
N ARG A 241 46.05 -12.14 13.83
CA ARG A 241 47.36 -12.15 13.17
C ARG A 241 47.66 -10.85 12.41
N GLY A 242 46.67 -9.98 12.26
CA GLY A 242 46.74 -8.78 11.43
C GLY A 242 46.54 -9.05 9.94
N ASP A 243 46.04 -10.24 9.59
CA ASP A 243 45.76 -10.68 8.21
C ASP A 243 44.26 -10.52 7.83
N GLY A 244 43.42 -10.07 8.78
CA GLY A 244 42.00 -9.75 8.57
C GLY A 244 41.72 -8.25 8.61
N ALA A 245 40.50 -7.85 8.28
CA ALA A 245 40.03 -6.47 8.31
C ALA A 245 38.60 -6.37 8.86
N GLU A 246 38.29 -5.25 9.49
CA GLU A 246 36.95 -4.88 9.97
C GLU A 246 36.59 -3.50 9.37
N LEU A 247 35.30 -3.29 9.08
CA LEU A 247 34.77 -2.01 8.61
C LEU A 247 33.39 -1.79 9.20
N ASP A 248 33.18 -0.61 9.78
CA ASP A 248 31.89 -0.18 10.30
C ASP A 248 31.09 0.46 9.16
N GLU A 249 29.88 -0.02 8.93
CA GLU A 249 28.96 0.49 7.90
C GLU A 249 27.56 0.67 8.46
N SER A 250 26.76 1.50 7.79
CA SER A 250 25.36 1.67 8.12
C SER A 250 24.47 1.48 6.90
N PHE A 251 23.39 0.73 7.08
CA PHE A 251 22.45 0.41 6.02
C PHE A 251 21.03 0.77 6.45
N ASP A 252 20.26 1.31 5.51
CA ASP A 252 18.83 1.50 5.70
C ASP A 252 18.11 0.15 5.66
N TYR A 253 17.07 0.01 6.46
CA TYR A 253 16.24 -1.18 6.48
C TYR A 253 14.76 -0.85 6.54
N THR A 254 13.97 -1.82 6.07
CA THR A 254 12.53 -1.85 6.29
C THR A 254 12.13 -3.23 6.81
N CYS A 255 11.13 -3.28 7.70
CA CYS A 255 10.53 -4.53 8.17
C CYS A 255 9.04 -4.36 8.43
N GLU A 256 8.34 -5.46 8.67
CA GLU A 256 6.91 -5.45 8.98
C GLU A 256 6.63 -5.96 10.40
N LEU A 257 5.75 -5.24 11.10
CA LEU A 257 5.13 -5.67 12.35
C LEU A 257 3.63 -5.89 12.12
N THR A 258 3.03 -6.79 12.90
CA THR A 258 1.60 -7.07 12.85
C THR A 258 0.95 -7.14 14.22
N CYS A 259 -0.36 -6.93 14.28
CA CYS A 259 -1.17 -7.21 15.48
C CYS A 259 -2.62 -7.52 15.10
N GLU A 260 -3.41 -8.00 16.06
CA GLU A 260 -4.83 -8.34 15.84
C GLU A 260 -5.66 -7.12 15.40
N ALA A 261 -6.42 -7.26 14.31
CA ALA A 261 -7.24 -6.17 13.77
C ALA A 261 -8.46 -5.84 14.62
N ALA A 262 -9.14 -6.81 15.25
CA ALA A 262 -10.45 -6.53 15.87
C ALA A 262 -10.34 -5.49 17.00
N ASN A 263 -9.32 -5.61 17.85
CA ASN A 263 -9.01 -4.64 18.90
C ASN A 263 -7.49 -4.55 19.09
N PRO A 264 -6.77 -3.80 18.24
CA PRO A 264 -5.32 -3.75 18.25
C PRO A 264 -4.78 -3.36 19.62
N ASN A 265 -3.88 -4.19 20.15
CA ASN A 265 -3.13 -3.88 21.35
C ASN A 265 -1.77 -3.29 20.93
N PRO A 266 -1.51 -2.00 21.20
CA PRO A 266 -0.24 -1.35 20.86
C PRO A 266 0.99 -2.01 21.47
N GLU A 267 0.81 -2.78 22.56
CA GLU A 267 1.89 -3.44 23.29
C GLU A 267 2.12 -4.90 22.84
N ALA A 268 1.24 -5.45 22.01
CA ALA A 268 1.34 -6.83 21.53
C ALA A 268 1.48 -6.83 20.00
N LEU A 269 2.60 -6.27 19.53
CA LEU A 269 3.00 -6.36 18.14
C LEU A 269 3.86 -7.62 17.93
N GLU A 270 3.80 -8.19 16.74
CA GLU A 270 4.55 -9.37 16.34
C GLU A 270 5.41 -9.01 15.12
N PHE A 271 6.70 -9.36 15.18
CA PHE A 271 7.60 -9.20 14.03
C PHE A 271 7.25 -10.22 12.95
N VAL A 272 7.12 -9.77 11.70
CA VAL A 272 6.90 -10.68 10.58
C VAL A 272 8.24 -11.26 10.16
N GLU A 273 8.45 -12.55 10.43
CA GLU A 273 9.63 -13.28 9.96
C GLU A 273 9.81 -13.11 8.44
N ASP A 274 11.07 -13.02 7.99
CA ASP A 274 11.45 -12.80 6.59
C ASP A 274 10.95 -11.47 5.95
N SER A 275 10.44 -10.51 6.75
CA SER A 275 10.05 -9.18 6.26
C SER A 275 11.18 -8.16 6.23
N LEU A 276 12.31 -8.46 6.87
CA LEU A 276 13.47 -7.57 6.90
C LEU A 276 14.08 -7.44 5.51
N MET A 277 14.16 -6.21 5.02
CA MET A 277 14.84 -5.84 3.79
C MET A 277 15.88 -4.79 4.16
N VAL A 278 17.15 -5.05 3.86
CA VAL A 278 18.26 -4.12 4.04
C VAL A 278 18.68 -3.60 2.68
N ASP A 279 18.80 -2.29 2.54
CA ASP A 279 19.28 -1.66 1.31
C ASP A 279 20.80 -1.63 1.30
N THR A 280 21.40 -2.40 0.39
CA THR A 280 22.85 -2.44 0.15
C THR A 280 23.23 -1.84 -1.21
N GLY A 281 22.33 -1.11 -1.86
CA GLY A 281 22.55 -0.53 -3.20
C GLY A 281 23.76 0.41 -3.24
N ASP A 282 23.84 1.33 -2.27
CA ASP A 282 24.92 2.32 -2.16
C ASP A 282 26.31 1.70 -1.95
N TRP A 283 26.36 0.45 -1.48
CA TRP A 283 27.61 -0.30 -1.32
C TRP A 283 28.10 -0.91 -2.64
N HIS A 284 27.18 -1.45 -3.45
CA HIS A 284 27.54 -2.05 -4.75
C HIS A 284 27.87 -1.01 -5.82
N ASP A 285 27.27 0.18 -5.75
CA ASP A 285 27.60 1.27 -6.67
C ASP A 285 29.02 1.82 -6.42
N GLN A 286 29.55 1.67 -5.20
CA GLN A 286 30.94 2.02 -4.92
C GLN A 286 31.94 1.00 -5.48
N GLU A 287 31.60 -0.29 -5.59
CA GLU A 287 32.50 -1.31 -6.18
C GLU A 287 32.86 -1.01 -7.65
N GLU A 288 31.97 -0.38 -8.43
CA GLU A 288 32.27 -0.01 -9.82
C GLU A 288 33.34 1.10 -9.93
N ASP A 289 33.37 2.05 -8.99
CA ASP A 289 34.37 3.13 -8.95
C ASP A 289 35.77 2.63 -8.53
N TRP A 290 35.84 1.58 -7.71
CA TRP A 290 37.12 0.95 -7.32
C TRP A 290 37.75 0.13 -8.47
N ILE A 291 36.92 -0.48 -9.32
CA ILE A 291 37.40 -1.25 -10.49
C ILE A 291 37.93 -0.29 -11.57
N ASP A 292 37.27 0.83 -11.81
CA ASP A 292 37.72 1.82 -12.81
C ASP A 292 38.98 2.58 -12.37
N SER A 293 39.12 2.86 -11.07
CA SER A 293 40.34 3.49 -10.55
C SER A 293 41.56 2.57 -10.61
N ALA A 294 41.42 1.27 -10.31
CA ALA A 294 42.49 0.29 -10.44
C ALA A 294 42.90 0.03 -11.90
N ALA A 295 41.95 0.06 -12.84
CA ALA A 295 42.22 -0.04 -14.28
C ALA A 295 42.99 1.17 -14.82
N SER A 296 42.71 2.38 -14.31
CA SER A 296 43.37 3.62 -14.74
C SER A 296 44.83 3.77 -14.28
N THR A 297 45.29 2.99 -13.31
CA THR A 297 46.67 3.03 -12.78
C THR A 297 47.63 2.01 -13.40
N SER A 298 47.22 1.27 -14.43
CA SER A 298 48.08 0.22 -15.04
C SER A 298 48.73 0.59 -16.39
N GLU A 299 48.50 1.79 -16.93
CA GLU A 299 49.23 2.29 -18.10
C GLU A 299 50.50 3.04 -17.71
N ASP A 300 51.48 2.34 -17.13
CA ASP A 300 52.90 2.74 -17.19
C ASP A 300 53.78 1.62 -16.61
N HIS A 301 53.99 0.56 -17.39
CA HIS A 301 55.18 -0.27 -17.23
C HIS A 301 55.67 -0.76 -18.59
N GLU A 302 56.90 -0.35 -18.92
CA GLU A 302 57.68 -0.80 -20.06
C GLU A 302 57.56 -2.32 -20.24
N THR A 303 57.31 -2.74 -21.48
CA THR A 303 57.37 -4.14 -21.91
C THR A 303 58.76 -4.71 -21.64
N LEU A 304 58.91 -5.43 -20.54
CA LEU A 304 60.05 -6.33 -20.34
C LEU A 304 59.72 -7.68 -20.99
N ASP A 305 60.43 -7.94 -22.08
CA ASP A 305 60.49 -9.23 -22.77
C ASP A 305 60.97 -10.32 -21.81
N ALA A 306 60.08 -11.26 -21.50
CA ALA A 306 60.40 -12.49 -20.78
C ALA A 306 60.21 -13.71 -21.69
N SER A 307 60.80 -13.67 -22.88
CA SER A 307 61.15 -14.87 -23.64
C SER A 307 62.24 -15.66 -22.91
N GLY A 308 61.86 -16.33 -21.81
CA GLY A 308 62.65 -17.40 -21.23
C GLY A 308 62.74 -17.38 -19.71
N ILE A 309 61.68 -17.79 -19.02
CA ILE A 309 61.82 -18.49 -17.74
C ILE A 309 60.84 -19.67 -17.72
N ARG A 310 61.42 -20.87 -17.65
CA ARG A 310 60.75 -22.17 -17.58
C ARG A 310 60.05 -22.33 -16.23
N SER A 311 58.85 -22.90 -16.26
CA SER A 311 58.20 -23.55 -15.13
C SER A 311 59.05 -24.74 -14.67
N ASP A 312 59.44 -24.72 -13.41
CA ASP A 312 59.70 -25.91 -12.59
C ASP A 312 59.25 -25.53 -11.17
N PHE A 313 58.03 -25.95 -10.81
CA PHE A 313 57.44 -26.29 -9.50
C PHE A 313 55.92 -26.11 -9.53
#